data_AF-A0A7S0RRL1-F1
#
_entry.id   AF-A0A7S0RRL1-F1
#
_cell.length_a   1.000
_cell.length_b   1.000
_cell.length_c   1.000
_cell.angle_alpha   90.00
_cell.angle_beta   90.00
_cell.angle_gamma   90.00
#
_symmetry.space_group_name_H-M   'P 1'
#
loop_
_entity.id
_entity.type
_entity.pdbx_description
1 polymer ?
#
loop_
_entity_poly.entity_id
_entity_poly.type
_entity_poly.pdbx_seq_one_letter_code
_entity_poly.pdbx_strand_id
1 'polypeptide(L)'
;YFCAGAVRVHLGRLGFTNVYNKCEDFYERLKDPKSLPPHDVVVTNPPYGEAHIRRLLQFCTRGNKPYLLLMPDYVCMKPFYRSIFPDPPSGDGAGEEGERA
;
A
#
# COMPACT_ATOMS: atom_id res chain seq x y z
N TYR A 1 9.42 8.63 5.37
CA TYR A 1 8.98 8.23 4.01
C TYR A 1 8.66 9.48 3.22
N PHE A 2 9.41 9.81 2.17
CA PHE A 2 9.28 11.09 1.46
C PHE A 2 8.66 10.86 0.07
N CYS A 3 7.61 11.62 -0.27
CA CYS A 3 6.93 11.51 -1.57
C CYS A 3 7.22 12.73 -2.45
N ALA A 4 7.46 12.51 -3.75
CA ALA A 4 7.73 13.57 -4.74
C ALA A 4 6.49 14.44 -5.10
N GLY A 5 5.31 14.15 -4.54
CA GLY A 5 4.13 15.02 -4.63
C GLY A 5 3.20 14.77 -5.82
N ALA A 6 3.57 13.93 -6.80
CA ALA A 6 2.76 13.65 -7.99
C ALA A 6 1.32 13.18 -7.66
N VAL A 7 1.15 12.42 -6.57
CA VAL A 7 -0.16 11.93 -6.12
C VAL A 7 -1.15 13.07 -5.84
N ARG A 8 -0.68 14.25 -5.39
CA ARG A 8 -1.57 15.42 -5.16
C ARG A 8 -2.14 15.93 -6.47
N VAL A 9 -1.35 15.91 -7.54
CA VAL A 9 -1.78 16.34 -8.89
C VAL A 9 -2.78 15.33 -9.45
N HIS A 10 -2.50 14.03 -9.35
CA HIS A 10 -3.38 12.99 -9.88
C HIS A 10 -4.72 12.94 -9.15
N LEU A 11 -4.73 12.97 -7.81
CA LEU A 11 -5.96 13.03 -7.03
C LEU A 11 -6.72 14.35 -7.27
N GLY A 12 -6.03 15.47 -7.41
CA GLY A 12 -6.66 16.74 -7.78
C GLY A 12 -7.42 16.67 -9.11
N ARG A 13 -6.86 16.01 -10.12
CA ARG A 13 -7.53 15.79 -11.42
C ARG A 13 -8.77 14.89 -11.33
N LEU A 14 -8.86 14.05 -10.31
CA LEU A 14 -10.04 13.21 -10.02
C LEU A 14 -11.09 13.94 -9.17
N GLY A 15 -10.85 15.20 -8.79
CA GLY A 15 -11.78 16.02 -8.02
C GLY A 15 -11.52 16.07 -6.52
N PHE A 16 -10.42 15.46 -6.02
CA PHE A 16 -10.06 15.60 -4.61
C PHE A 16 -9.45 16.98 -4.35
N THR A 17 -10.18 17.83 -3.62
CA THR A 17 -9.78 19.21 -3.33
C THR A 17 -8.86 19.35 -2.12
N ASN A 18 -8.81 18.34 -1.24
CA ASN A 18 -7.99 18.33 -0.04
C ASN A 18 -7.11 17.08 0.03
N VAL A 19 -5.84 17.20 -0.39
CA VAL A 19 -4.87 16.10 -0.39
C VAL A 19 -3.64 16.46 0.45
N TYR A 20 -3.50 15.78 1.59
CA TYR A 20 -2.33 15.85 2.44
C TYR A 20 -1.28 14.82 2.02
N ASN A 21 -0.16 15.29 1.46
CA ASN A 21 0.99 14.45 1.14
C ASN A 21 2.25 15.33 1.17
N LYS A 22 2.74 15.59 2.38
CA LYS A 22 3.94 16.40 2.64
C LYS A 22 5.18 15.51 2.69
N CYS A 23 6.32 16.10 2.39
CA CYS A 23 7.62 15.43 2.42
C CYS A 23 8.11 15.34 3.87
N GLU A 24 7.51 14.46 4.67
CA GLU A 24 7.79 14.31 6.11
C GLU A 24 7.76 12.84 6.54
N ASP A 25 8.32 12.52 7.71
CA ASP A 25 8.22 11.15 8.22
C ASP A 25 6.83 10.85 8.78
N PHE A 26 6.12 9.94 8.12
CA PHE A 26 4.77 9.51 8.50
C PHE A 26 4.67 9.02 9.95
N TYR A 27 5.59 8.16 10.41
CA TYR A 27 5.47 7.56 11.75
C TYR A 27 5.84 8.54 12.85
N GLU A 28 6.80 9.43 12.61
CA GLU A 28 7.11 10.52 13.54
C GLU A 28 5.91 11.45 13.72
N ARG A 29 5.19 11.76 12.64
CA ARG A 29 3.95 12.56 12.74
C ARG A 29 2.91 11.85 13.60
N LEU A 30 2.67 10.56 13.37
CA LEU A 30 1.69 9.78 14.15
C LEU A 30 1.95 9.74 15.67
N LYS A 31 3.13 10.12 16.17
CA LYS A 31 3.38 10.26 17.62
C LYS A 31 2.56 11.36 18.27
N ASP A 32 2.21 12.41 17.53
CA ASP A 32 1.30 13.47 17.97
C ASP A 32 -0.06 13.30 17.27
N PRO A 33 -1.14 12.98 18.00
CA PRO A 33 -2.48 12.86 17.42
C PRO A 33 -2.98 14.12 16.71
N LYS A 34 -2.50 15.32 17.11
CA LYS A 34 -2.88 16.59 16.48
C LYS A 34 -2.20 16.82 15.13
N SER A 35 -1.16 16.04 14.83
CA SER A 35 -0.38 16.17 13.61
C SER A 35 -1.10 15.59 12.38
N LEU A 36 -2.02 14.65 12.61
CA LEU A 36 -2.80 13.98 11.59
C LEU A 36 -3.98 14.87 11.21
N PRO A 37 -4.01 15.43 9.99
CA PRO A 37 -5.13 16.26 9.60
C PRO A 37 -6.43 15.45 9.58
N PRO A 38 -7.59 16.07 9.88
CA PRO A 38 -8.88 15.47 9.61
C PRO A 38 -8.95 14.99 8.16
N HIS A 39 -9.38 13.75 7.96
CA HIS A 39 -9.45 13.12 6.65
C HIS A 39 -10.60 12.11 6.58
N ASP A 40 -11.05 11.84 5.36
CA ASP A 40 -12.12 10.90 5.05
C ASP A 40 -11.58 9.52 4.66
N VAL A 41 -10.40 9.48 4.03
CA VAL A 41 -9.77 8.27 3.51
C VAL A 41 -8.25 8.35 3.61
N VAL A 42 -7.62 7.21 3.85
CA VAL A 42 -6.15 7.05 3.77
C VAL A 42 -5.80 6.36 2.45
N VAL A 43 -4.86 6.92 1.69
CA VAL A 43 -4.31 6.29 0.48
C VAL A 43 -2.80 6.24 0.63
N THR A 44 -2.20 5.06 0.51
CA THR A 44 -0.76 4.93 0.69
C THR A 44 -0.17 3.75 -0.07
N ASN A 45 1.12 3.88 -0.39
CA ASN A 45 1.97 2.86 -0.94
C ASN A 45 3.17 2.72 0.03
N PRO A 46 3.07 1.86 1.06
CA PRO A 46 4.12 1.75 2.06
C PRO A 46 5.46 1.32 1.45
N PRO A 47 6.59 1.73 2.04
CA PRO A 47 7.85 1.04 1.80
C PRO A 47 7.70 -0.42 2.29
N TYR A 48 8.04 -1.38 1.44
CA TYR A 48 7.66 -2.78 1.60
C TYR A 48 8.56 -3.61 2.54
N GLY A 49 9.15 -2.97 3.55
CA GLY A 49 9.81 -3.67 4.65
C GLY A 49 8.78 -4.25 5.62
N GLU A 50 9.02 -5.46 6.13
CA GLU A 50 8.06 -6.21 6.97
C GLU A 50 7.55 -5.40 8.17
N ALA A 51 8.42 -4.65 8.84
CA ALA A 51 8.06 -3.80 9.97
C ALA A 51 7.10 -2.64 9.58
N HIS A 52 7.20 -2.12 8.36
CA HIS A 52 6.38 -1.01 7.87
C HIS A 52 4.95 -1.45 7.58
N ILE A 53 4.77 -2.62 6.96
CA ILE A 53 3.46 -3.19 6.66
C ILE A 53 2.66 -3.39 7.94
N ARG A 54 3.27 -4.03 8.95
CA ARG A 54 2.60 -4.26 10.24
C ARG A 54 2.17 -2.97 10.92
N ARG A 55 3.07 -1.97 11.00
CA ARG A 55 2.77 -0.68 11.62
C ARG A 55 1.67 0.08 10.88
N LEU A 56 1.69 0.03 9.54
CA LEU A 56 0.67 0.68 8.73
C LEU A 56 -0.71 0.03 8.90
N LEU A 57 -0.78 -1.31 8.87
CA LEU A 57 -2.05 -2.02 9.09
C LEU A 57 -2.61 -1.76 10.49
N GLN A 58 -1.76 -1.65 11.51
CA GLN A 58 -2.19 -1.26 12.86
C GLN A 58 -2.77 0.16 12.90
N PHE A 59 -2.16 1.11 12.20
CA PHE A 59 -2.70 2.46 12.07
C PHE A 59 -4.08 2.46 11.37
N CYS A 60 -4.17 1.82 10.21
CA CYS A 60 -5.39 1.76 9.40
C CYS A 60 -6.56 1.08 10.12
N THR A 61 -6.32 -0.05 10.79
CA THR A 61 -7.37 -0.80 11.49
C THR A 61 -7.86 -0.12 12.76
N ARG A 62 -7.02 0.68 13.44
CA ARG A 62 -7.43 1.46 14.62
C ARG A 62 -8.21 2.73 14.27
N GLY A 63 -7.95 3.31 13.09
CA GLY A 63 -8.51 4.61 12.72
C GLY A 63 -10.00 4.63 12.40
N ASN A 64 -10.65 3.47 12.21
CA ASN A 64 -12.06 3.34 11.81
C ASN A 64 -12.45 4.23 10.60
N LYS A 65 -11.50 4.45 9.69
CA LYS A 65 -11.67 5.21 8.44
C LYS A 65 -11.34 4.31 7.26
N PRO A 66 -12.01 4.46 6.11
CA PRO A 66 -11.63 3.75 4.88
C PRO A 66 -10.16 3.97 4.51
N TYR A 67 -9.53 2.93 3.97
CA TYR A 67 -8.15 3.00 3.49
C TYR A 67 -7.92 2.19 2.22
N LEU A 68 -7.05 2.70 1.34
CA LEU A 68 -6.56 2.03 0.14
C LEU A 68 -5.04 1.86 0.25
N LEU A 69 -4.58 0.61 0.25
CA LEU A 69 -3.17 0.26 0.38
C LEU A 69 -2.70 -0.38 -0.93
N LEU A 70 -1.70 0.21 -1.57
CA LEU A 70 -0.97 -0.47 -2.63
C LEU A 70 0.04 -1.40 -1.95
N MET A 71 -0.16 -2.71 -2.08
CA MET A 71 0.64 -3.75 -1.40
C MET A 71 1.43 -4.57 -2.43
N PRO A 72 2.57 -5.18 -2.03
CA PRO A 72 3.31 -6.08 -2.90
C PRO A 72 2.53 -7.34 -3.23
N ASP A 73 2.89 -7.96 -4.35
CA ASP A 73 2.41 -9.27 -4.77
C ASP A 73 2.63 -10.36 -3.71
N TYR A 74 3.75 -10.36 -2.99
CA TYR A 74 4.00 -11.37 -1.95
C TYR A 74 2.94 -11.37 -0.84
N VAL A 75 2.18 -10.28 -0.66
CA VAL A 75 1.06 -10.24 0.29
C VAL A 75 -0.07 -11.15 -0.18
N CYS A 76 -0.47 -11.07 -1.46
CA CYS A 76 -1.52 -11.95 -2.00
C CYS A 76 -1.05 -13.40 -2.16
N MET A 77 0.26 -13.65 -2.18
CA MET A 77 0.84 -15.01 -2.19
C MET A 77 0.79 -15.72 -0.84
N LYS A 78 0.50 -15.02 0.28
CA LYS A 78 0.39 -15.67 1.60
C LYS A 78 -0.75 -16.71 1.59
N PRO A 79 -0.61 -17.84 2.33
CA PRO A 79 -1.57 -18.94 2.28
C PRO A 79 -3.03 -18.51 2.45
N PHE A 80 -3.29 -17.59 3.38
CA PHE A 80 -4.61 -17.03 3.63
C PHE A 80 -5.24 -16.36 2.40
N TYR A 81 -4.47 -15.54 1.68
CA TYR A 81 -4.98 -14.85 0.50
C TYR A 81 -5.04 -15.79 -0.70
N ARG A 82 -4.05 -16.67 -0.84
CA ARG A 82 -4.00 -17.67 -1.90
C ARG A 82 -5.21 -18.59 -1.89
N SER A 83 -5.77 -18.93 -0.72
CA SER A 83 -7.00 -19.75 -0.65
C SER A 83 -8.29 -19.02 -1.06
N ILE A 84 -8.25 -17.69 -1.21
CA ILE A 84 -9.42 -16.87 -1.57
C ILE A 84 -9.43 -16.62 -3.09
N PHE A 85 -8.25 -16.54 -3.71
CA PHE A 85 -8.13 -16.34 -5.14
C PHE A 85 -8.23 -17.68 -5.88
N PRO A 86 -8.91 -17.72 -7.05
CA PRO A 86 -8.84 -18.90 -7.90
C PRO A 86 -7.39 -19.17 -8.28
N ASP A 87 -7.03 -20.45 -8.39
CA ASP A 87 -5.72 -20.80 -8.93
C ASP A 87 -5.55 -20.12 -10.29
N PRO A 88 -4.34 -19.60 -10.59
CA PRO A 88 -4.07 -19.11 -11.93
C PRO A 88 -4.39 -20.25 -12.91
N PRO A 89 -4.98 -19.94 -14.08
CA PRO A 89 -5.26 -20.97 -15.07
C PRO A 89 -3.98 -21.76 -15.30
N SER A 90 -4.07 -23.08 -15.19
CA SER A 90 -2.96 -24.00 -15.46
C SER A 90 -2.37 -23.62 -16.80
N GLY A 91 -1.17 -23.02 -16.78
CA GLY A 91 -0.47 -22.66 -17.99
C GLY A 91 -0.14 -23.94 -18.74
N ASP A 92 -0.78 -24.14 -19.88
CA ASP A 92 -0.27 -25.07 -20.86
C ASP A 92 1.10 -24.54 -21.32
N GLY A 93 2.17 -25.15 -20.81
CA GLY A 93 3.52 -25.09 -21.38
C GLY A 93 4.32 -23.82 -21.11
N ALA A 94 4.99 -23.74 -19.96
CA ALA A 94 6.29 -23.07 -19.88
C ALA A 94 7.36 -24.15 -20.10
N GLY A 95 7.89 -24.18 -21.32
CA GLY A 95 8.88 -25.14 -21.78
C GLY A 95 10.19 -25.09 -21.00
N GLU A 96 10.87 -26.22 -21.08
CA GLU A 96 12.23 -26.53 -20.63
C GLU A 96 13.20 -25.33 -20.70
N GLU A 97 13.70 -24.89 -19.55
CA GLU A 97 14.97 -24.15 -19.49
C GLU A 97 16.10 -25.14 -19.80
N GLY A 98 16.52 -25.15 -21.06
CA GLY A 98 17.73 -25.82 -21.51
C GLY A 98 18.97 -25.20 -20.89
N GLU A 99 19.69 -26.03 -20.14
CA GLU A 99 21.06 -25.87 -19.70
C GLU A 99 21.97 -25.39 -20.86
N ARG A 100 22.58 -24.22 -20.71
CA ARG A 100 23.68 -23.78 -21.56
C ARG A 100 25.00 -24.07 -20.85
N ALA A 101 25.75 -24.97 -21.46
CA ALA A 101 27.16 -25.26 -21.23
C ALA A 101 28.07 -24.04 -21.50
#